data_AF-K0P5L7-F1
#
_entry.id   AF-K0P5L7-F1
#
_cell.length_a   1.000
_cell.length_b   1.000
_cell.length_c   1.000
_cell.angle_alpha   90.00
_cell.angle_beta   90.00
_cell.angle_gamma   90.00
#
_symmetry.space_group_name_H-M   'P 1'
#
loop_
_entity.id
_entity.type
_entity.pdbx_description
1 polymer ?
#
loop_
_entity_poly.entity_id
_entity_poly.type
_entity_poly.pdbx_seq_one_letter_code
_entity_poly.pdbx_strand_id
1 'polypeptide(L)'
;MTRKELEKVISDTSVMEKNIRYPTDSSLLNKAREKLVSIAKKIGIKLRQTYQRLGLSIKRKVDRYAHAKQYKRLSKGVKTLKTYLGRVIRDVERSIKSSNDLIRNQFTQLLSISKKLINQSKNSNDKVYSIHESSVYCVSKGKFRNSYEYGCKVQFTLTHKKGLIVSTEAIHPNAYDGHTLQKSLLQAEQLSGTKVKYAFVDKAYRGHNIPVNECNIFTSETKRGITPALKKAIKRRSSIEPHIGHMKSDGKLSVNYLKGILGDNLNVILCVISHNLRLITRKLFLTPSQSHKIKLI
;
A
#
# COMPACT_ATOMS: atom_id res chain seq x y z
N MET A 1 -21.55 22.72 -7.94
CA MET A 1 -20.12 22.61 -8.33
C MET A 1 -19.97 23.36 -9.64
N THR A 2 -18.99 24.23 -9.78
CA THR A 2 -18.80 25.01 -11.03
C THR A 2 -17.56 24.53 -11.79
N ARG A 3 -17.50 24.74 -13.10
CA ARG A 3 -16.30 24.40 -13.91
C ARG A 3 -15.03 25.05 -13.35
N LYS A 4 -15.11 26.31 -12.90
CA LYS A 4 -13.99 27.02 -12.24
C LYS A 4 -13.48 26.34 -10.96
N GLU A 5 -14.31 25.58 -10.25
CA GLU A 5 -13.86 24.83 -9.07
C GLU A 5 -13.06 23.57 -9.44
N LEU A 6 -13.29 23.01 -10.63
CA LEU A 6 -12.59 21.82 -11.16
C LEU A 6 -11.20 22.16 -11.72
N GLU A 7 -10.97 23.42 -12.11
CA GLU A 7 -9.67 23.91 -12.56
C GLU A 7 -8.59 23.92 -11.45
N LYS A 8 -8.99 23.80 -10.18
CA LYS A 8 -8.10 23.86 -9.00
C LYS A 8 -8.19 22.58 -8.19
N VAL A 9 -7.07 21.86 -8.09
CA VAL A 9 -7.02 20.57 -7.38
C VAL A 9 -5.92 20.52 -6.33
N ILE A 10 -6.10 19.67 -5.33
CA ILE A 10 -5.09 19.27 -4.36
C ILE A 10 -4.81 17.80 -4.60
N SER A 11 -3.54 17.43 -4.67
CA SER A 11 -3.14 16.03 -4.82
C SER A 11 -2.18 15.61 -3.72
N ASP A 12 -2.43 14.43 -3.16
CA ASP A 12 -1.58 13.80 -2.15
C ASP A 12 -1.67 12.28 -2.25
N THR A 13 -0.66 11.61 -1.69
CA THR A 13 -0.56 10.16 -1.63
C THR A 13 -0.70 9.69 -0.20
N SER A 14 -1.54 8.68 0.01
CA SER A 14 -1.64 7.98 1.30
C SER A 14 -1.35 6.50 1.13
N VAL A 15 -0.97 5.83 2.21
CA VAL A 15 -0.91 4.36 2.21
C VAL A 15 -2.27 3.81 2.66
N MET A 16 -2.79 2.88 1.87
CA MET A 16 -3.84 1.95 2.26
C MET A 16 -3.16 0.65 2.69
N GLU A 17 -3.21 0.33 3.98
CA GLU A 17 -2.60 -0.91 4.47
C GLU A 17 -3.32 -2.12 3.89
N LYS A 18 -2.59 -3.20 3.67
CA LYS A 18 -3.19 -4.47 3.28
C LYS A 18 -3.43 -5.30 4.53
N ASN A 19 -4.51 -6.09 4.56
CA ASN A 19 -4.77 -7.04 5.63
C ASN A 19 -3.75 -8.20 5.60
N ILE A 20 -2.54 -7.91 6.09
CA ILE A 20 -1.45 -8.86 6.21
C ILE A 20 -0.97 -8.89 7.67
N ARG A 21 -0.41 -10.04 8.06
CA ARG A 21 0.34 -10.11 9.31
C ARG A 21 1.60 -9.26 9.20
N TYR A 22 1.99 -8.62 10.31
CA TYR A 22 3.26 -7.88 10.40
C TYR A 22 4.44 -8.74 9.87
N PRO A 23 5.22 -8.23 8.90
CA PRO A 23 6.10 -9.05 8.09
C PRO A 23 7.49 -9.20 8.72
N THR A 24 7.65 -10.17 9.62
CA THR A 24 8.98 -10.56 10.12
C THR A 24 9.61 -11.64 9.25
N ASP A 25 10.93 -11.57 9.05
CA ASP A 25 11.68 -12.59 8.30
C ASP A 25 11.46 -14.00 8.90
N SER A 26 11.43 -14.12 10.22
CA SER A 26 11.18 -15.40 10.92
C SER A 26 9.82 -15.99 10.58
N SER A 27 8.78 -15.14 10.57
CA SER A 27 7.40 -15.52 10.26
C SER A 27 7.26 -15.90 8.79
N LEU A 28 7.80 -15.10 7.87
CA LEU A 28 7.74 -15.35 6.43
C LEU A 28 8.45 -16.66 6.05
N LEU A 29 9.69 -16.86 6.50
CA LEU A 29 10.45 -18.07 6.17
C LEU A 29 9.77 -19.34 6.69
N ASN A 30 9.33 -19.35 7.95
CA ASN A 30 8.65 -20.52 8.51
C ASN A 30 7.26 -20.72 7.88
N LYS A 31 6.52 -19.65 7.57
CA LYS A 31 5.20 -19.78 6.94
C LYS A 31 5.28 -20.30 5.50
N ALA A 32 6.31 -19.91 4.75
CA ALA A 32 6.56 -20.45 3.42
C ALA A 32 6.83 -21.96 3.48
N ARG A 33 7.65 -22.40 4.44
CA ARG A 33 7.91 -23.82 4.71
C ARG A 33 6.62 -24.57 5.06
N GLU A 34 5.82 -24.05 5.98
CA GLU A 34 4.53 -24.65 6.36
C GLU A 34 3.58 -24.82 5.17
N LYS A 35 3.48 -23.80 4.31
CA LYS A 35 2.64 -23.87 3.11
C LYS A 35 3.14 -24.92 2.12
N LEU A 36 4.44 -24.99 1.84
CA LEU A 36 5.02 -26.00 0.94
C LEU A 36 4.72 -27.42 1.47
N VAL A 37 4.96 -27.66 2.77
CA VAL A 37 4.67 -28.95 3.40
C VAL A 37 3.16 -29.25 3.37
N SER A 38 2.31 -28.25 3.58
CA SER A 38 0.85 -28.44 3.53
C SER A 38 0.36 -28.81 2.14
N ILE A 39 0.90 -28.20 1.08
CA ILE A 39 0.53 -28.54 -0.31
C ILE A 39 1.03 -29.96 -0.62
N ALA A 40 2.28 -30.28 -0.27
CA ALA A 40 2.83 -31.64 -0.46
C ALA A 40 1.97 -32.71 0.22
N LYS A 41 1.56 -32.48 1.48
CA LYS A 41 0.69 -33.41 2.20
C LYS A 41 -0.68 -33.58 1.53
N LYS A 42 -1.29 -32.48 1.04
CA LYS A 42 -2.59 -32.52 0.36
C LYS A 42 -2.56 -33.34 -0.94
N ILE A 43 -1.43 -33.33 -1.65
CA ILE A 43 -1.26 -34.05 -2.92
C ILE A 43 -0.65 -35.45 -2.71
N GLY A 44 -0.37 -35.84 -1.46
CA GLY A 44 0.23 -37.15 -1.14
C GLY A 44 1.74 -37.26 -1.41
N ILE A 45 2.44 -36.14 -1.61
CA ILE A 45 3.90 -36.12 -1.79
C ILE A 45 4.59 -36.29 -0.43
N LYS A 46 5.36 -37.38 -0.28
CA LYS A 46 6.14 -37.66 0.92
C LYS A 46 7.51 -36.96 0.86
N LEU A 47 7.66 -35.91 1.67
CA LEU A 47 8.94 -35.19 1.82
C LEU A 47 9.87 -35.94 2.79
N ARG A 48 11.18 -35.94 2.51
CA ARG A 48 12.23 -36.53 3.35
C ARG A 48 12.25 -35.89 4.73
N GLN A 49 12.17 -34.57 4.80
CA GLN A 49 12.14 -33.81 6.06
C GLN A 49 11.27 -32.56 5.92
N THR A 50 10.35 -32.37 6.87
CA THR A 50 9.43 -31.20 6.87
C THR A 50 9.91 -30.06 7.77
N TYR A 51 10.81 -30.33 8.72
CA TYR A 51 11.26 -29.40 9.77
C TYR A 51 10.13 -28.75 10.58
N GLN A 52 8.98 -29.42 10.74
CA GLN A 52 7.82 -28.83 11.43
C GLN A 52 8.11 -28.41 12.87
N ARG A 53 8.67 -29.33 13.68
CA ARG A 53 9.03 -29.05 15.08
C ARG A 53 10.20 -28.07 15.20
N LEU A 54 11.26 -28.32 14.42
CA LEU A 54 12.50 -27.50 14.44
C LEU A 54 12.25 -26.07 13.95
N GLY A 55 11.52 -25.89 12.85
CA GLY A 55 11.18 -24.58 12.30
C GLY A 55 10.38 -23.72 13.28
N LEU A 56 9.37 -24.31 13.93
CA LEU A 56 8.58 -23.59 14.94
C LEU A 56 9.41 -23.21 16.17
N SER A 57 10.26 -24.12 16.66
CA SER A 57 11.15 -23.87 17.79
C SER A 57 12.12 -22.72 17.52
N ILE A 58 12.79 -22.73 16.36
CA ILE A 58 13.70 -21.65 15.96
C ILE A 58 12.95 -20.33 15.76
N LYS A 59 11.78 -20.35 15.11
CA LYS A 59 10.95 -19.14 14.93
C LYS A 59 10.62 -18.48 16.28
N ARG A 60 10.18 -19.27 17.27
CA ARG A 60 9.90 -18.76 18.63
C ARG A 60 11.15 -18.18 19.30
N LYS A 61 12.31 -18.82 19.14
CA LYS A 61 13.59 -18.29 19.67
C LYS A 61 13.95 -16.95 19.00
N VAL A 62 13.82 -16.86 17.67
CA VAL A 62 14.11 -15.63 16.90
C VAL A 62 13.25 -14.46 17.37
N ASP A 63 11.95 -14.69 17.58
CA ASP A 63 11.04 -13.64 18.05
C ASP A 63 11.42 -13.15 19.46
N ARG A 64 11.82 -14.07 20.36
CA ARG A 64 12.34 -13.70 21.69
C ARG A 64 13.65 -12.91 21.62
N TYR A 65 14.56 -13.29 20.72
CA TYR A 65 15.81 -12.54 20.51
C TYR A 65 15.55 -11.14 19.96
N ALA A 66 14.53 -10.97 19.11
CA ALA A 66 14.13 -9.65 18.63
C ALA A 66 13.67 -8.76 19.79
N HIS A 67 12.80 -9.29 20.66
CA HIS A 67 12.33 -8.59 21.86
C HIS A 67 13.48 -8.20 22.79
N ALA A 68 14.41 -9.14 23.03
CA ALA A 68 15.58 -8.92 23.87
C ALA A 68 16.73 -8.13 23.18
N LYS A 69 16.52 -7.61 21.95
CA LYS A 69 17.54 -6.90 21.14
C LYS A 69 18.84 -7.70 20.90
N GLN A 70 18.78 -9.03 20.93
CA GLN A 70 19.93 -9.94 20.72
C GLN A 70 20.16 -10.22 19.23
N TYR A 71 20.52 -9.18 18.46
CA TYR A 71 20.56 -9.24 16.99
C TYR A 71 21.52 -10.28 16.41
N LYS A 72 22.66 -10.56 17.06
CA LYS A 72 23.58 -11.63 16.62
C LYS A 72 22.91 -13.01 16.65
N ARG A 73 22.13 -13.31 17.70
CA ARG A 73 21.40 -14.58 17.84
C ARG A 73 20.19 -14.65 16.91
N LEU A 74 19.50 -13.51 16.75
CA LEU A 74 18.43 -13.35 15.77
C LEU A 74 18.91 -13.70 14.36
N SER A 75 20.00 -13.09 13.89
CA SER A 75 20.54 -13.33 12.55
C SER A 75 20.94 -14.79 12.33
N LYS A 76 21.52 -15.44 13.35
CA LYS A 76 21.81 -16.89 13.30
C LYS A 76 20.54 -17.71 13.15
N GLY A 77 19.50 -17.43 13.93
CA GLY A 77 18.23 -18.15 13.83
C GLY A 77 17.50 -17.94 12.49
N VAL A 78 17.54 -16.72 11.94
CA VAL A 78 17.02 -16.44 10.59
C VAL A 78 17.80 -17.24 9.53
N LYS A 79 19.13 -17.32 9.64
CA LYS A 79 19.96 -18.15 8.74
C LYS A 79 19.56 -19.63 8.83
N THR A 80 19.31 -20.15 10.02
CA THR A 80 18.79 -21.53 10.20
C THR A 80 17.44 -21.74 9.53
N LEU A 81 16.51 -20.77 9.66
CA LEU A 81 15.20 -20.85 8.98
C LEU A 81 15.35 -20.83 7.45
N LYS A 82 16.24 -20.00 6.90
CA LYS A 82 16.57 -20.02 5.45
C LYS A 82 17.07 -21.39 5.02
N THR A 83 17.95 -22.02 5.80
CA THR A 83 18.43 -23.38 5.52
C THR A 83 17.30 -24.41 5.50
N TYR A 84 16.39 -24.38 6.49
CA TYR A 84 15.25 -25.31 6.52
C TYR A 84 14.31 -25.11 5.33
N LEU A 85 13.97 -23.86 5.00
CA LEU A 85 13.15 -23.56 3.83
C LEU A 85 13.83 -24.04 2.54
N GLY A 86 15.13 -23.74 2.37
CA GLY A 86 15.89 -24.14 1.19
C GLY A 86 16.06 -25.66 1.04
N ARG A 87 16.05 -26.42 2.14
CA ARG A 87 16.01 -27.90 2.09
C ARG A 87 14.64 -28.40 1.63
N VAL A 88 13.55 -27.84 2.15
CA VAL A 88 12.18 -28.19 1.74
C VAL A 88 11.91 -27.84 0.28
N ILE A 89 12.36 -26.66 -0.19
CA ILE A 89 12.25 -26.27 -1.60
C ILE A 89 12.87 -27.34 -2.52
N ARG A 90 14.13 -27.70 -2.26
CA ARG A 90 14.83 -28.70 -3.09
C ARG A 90 14.18 -30.08 -3.05
N ASP A 91 13.62 -30.46 -1.91
CA ASP A 91 12.93 -31.73 -1.75
C ASP A 91 11.61 -31.77 -2.53
N VAL A 92 10.84 -30.68 -2.45
CA VAL A 92 9.63 -30.48 -3.27
C VAL A 92 9.98 -30.51 -4.75
N GLU A 93 10.97 -29.73 -5.19
CA GLU A 93 11.41 -29.67 -6.60
C GLU A 93 11.84 -31.03 -7.13
N ARG A 94 12.58 -31.81 -6.34
CA ARG A 94 12.96 -33.17 -6.73
C ARG A 94 11.74 -34.08 -6.85
N SER A 95 10.80 -33.97 -5.91
CA SER A 95 9.60 -34.81 -5.88
C SER A 95 8.63 -34.53 -7.03
N ILE A 96 8.53 -33.28 -7.49
CA ILE A 96 7.63 -32.89 -8.59
C ILE A 96 8.30 -32.96 -9.97
N LYS A 97 9.59 -33.30 -10.04
CA LYS A 97 10.37 -33.28 -11.30
C LYS A 97 9.79 -34.23 -12.35
N SER A 98 9.27 -35.39 -11.97
CA SER A 98 8.63 -36.35 -12.87
C SER A 98 7.09 -36.31 -12.83
N SER A 99 6.50 -35.38 -12.07
CA SER A 99 5.05 -35.23 -11.99
C SER A 99 4.48 -34.46 -13.19
N ASN A 100 3.18 -34.62 -13.43
CA ASN A 100 2.46 -33.86 -14.45
C ASN A 100 2.41 -32.35 -14.13
N ASP A 101 2.05 -31.55 -15.13
CA ASP A 101 2.03 -30.09 -15.00
C ASP A 101 0.96 -29.60 -14.03
N LEU A 102 -0.15 -30.34 -13.86
CA LEU A 102 -1.17 -30.02 -12.86
C LEU A 102 -0.57 -29.96 -11.45
N ILE A 103 0.21 -30.96 -11.05
CA ILE A 103 0.86 -31.00 -9.74
C ILE A 103 1.92 -29.90 -9.63
N ARG A 104 2.76 -29.70 -10.66
CA ARG A 104 3.80 -28.67 -10.67
C ARG A 104 3.21 -27.28 -10.49
N ASN A 105 2.11 -26.98 -11.19
CA ASN A 105 1.42 -25.69 -11.16
C ASN A 105 0.90 -25.33 -9.77
N GLN A 106 0.57 -26.31 -8.91
CA GLN A 106 0.19 -26.03 -7.52
C GLN A 106 1.33 -25.44 -6.68
N PHE A 107 2.58 -25.69 -7.05
CA PHE A 107 3.77 -25.21 -6.33
C PHE A 107 4.42 -23.98 -6.96
N THR A 108 4.22 -23.74 -8.26
CA THR A 108 4.96 -22.74 -9.05
C THR A 108 5.06 -21.38 -8.36
N GLN A 109 3.93 -20.77 -7.99
CA GLN A 109 3.92 -19.44 -7.37
C GLN A 109 4.60 -19.46 -6.00
N LEU A 110 4.32 -20.46 -5.17
CA LEU A 110 4.89 -20.54 -3.82
C LEU A 110 6.38 -20.84 -3.83
N LEU A 111 6.87 -21.66 -4.77
CA LEU A 111 8.30 -21.92 -4.97
C LEU A 111 9.02 -20.65 -5.42
N SER A 112 8.44 -19.90 -6.36
CA SER A 112 8.97 -18.60 -6.80
C SER A 112 9.13 -17.63 -5.62
N ILE A 113 8.06 -17.44 -4.84
CA ILE A 113 8.08 -16.59 -3.63
C ILE A 113 9.09 -17.10 -2.60
N SER A 114 9.15 -18.42 -2.37
CA SER A 114 10.04 -19.02 -1.37
C SER A 114 11.53 -18.85 -1.74
N LYS A 115 11.87 -18.98 -3.02
CA LYS A 115 13.23 -18.71 -3.52
C LYS A 115 13.59 -17.24 -3.34
N LYS A 116 12.67 -16.32 -3.66
CA LYS A 116 12.84 -14.88 -3.44
C LYS A 116 13.07 -14.55 -1.96
N LEU A 117 12.32 -15.19 -1.04
CA LEU A 117 12.49 -15.04 0.42
C LEU A 117 13.87 -15.50 0.93
N ILE A 118 14.45 -16.55 0.35
CA ILE A 118 15.80 -17.01 0.75
C ILE A 118 16.86 -15.98 0.31
N ASN A 119 16.70 -15.44 -0.90
CA ASN A 119 17.69 -14.55 -1.50
C ASN A 119 17.56 -13.09 -1.05
N GLN A 120 16.39 -12.66 -0.60
CA GLN A 120 16.20 -11.26 -0.16
C GLN A 120 17.07 -10.93 1.06
N SER A 121 17.57 -9.69 1.07
CA SER A 121 18.38 -9.09 2.11
C SER A 121 17.75 -7.79 2.63
N LYS A 122 18.47 -7.03 3.46
CA LYS A 122 17.99 -5.73 3.94
C LYS A 122 17.84 -4.72 2.80
N ASN A 123 18.75 -4.74 1.83
CA ASN A 123 18.87 -3.74 0.76
C ASN A 123 18.25 -4.20 -0.56
N SER A 124 17.47 -5.28 -0.56
CA SER A 124 16.72 -5.69 -1.75
C SER A 124 15.62 -4.67 -2.04
N ASN A 125 15.48 -4.25 -3.31
CA ASN A 125 14.46 -3.27 -3.72
C ASN A 125 13.05 -3.88 -3.75
N ASP A 126 12.92 -5.09 -4.29
CA ASP A 126 11.64 -5.79 -4.45
C ASP A 126 11.51 -6.90 -3.39
N LYS A 127 11.21 -6.52 -2.15
CA LYS A 127 11.08 -7.45 -1.01
C LYS A 127 9.68 -8.02 -0.91
N VAL A 128 9.62 -9.29 -0.51
CA VAL A 128 8.36 -9.94 -0.18
C VAL A 128 8.03 -9.65 1.28
N TYR A 129 6.93 -8.94 1.51
CA TYR A 129 6.36 -8.68 2.84
C TYR A 129 5.22 -9.64 3.19
N SER A 130 4.55 -10.24 2.20
CA SER A 130 3.51 -11.23 2.44
C SER A 130 3.53 -12.33 1.40
N ILE A 131 3.43 -13.59 1.85
CA ILE A 131 3.39 -14.76 0.95
C ILE A 131 2.07 -14.82 0.18
N HIS A 132 0.98 -14.34 0.78
CA HIS A 132 -0.33 -14.37 0.13
C HIS A 132 -0.62 -13.08 -0.65
N GLU A 133 0.00 -11.95 -0.28
CA GLU A 133 -0.09 -10.68 -1.00
C GLU A 133 1.31 -10.21 -1.43
N SER A 134 1.85 -10.79 -2.51
CA SER A 134 3.22 -10.49 -2.96
C SER A 134 3.39 -9.10 -3.56
N SER A 135 2.30 -8.41 -3.91
CA SER A 135 2.30 -7.03 -4.43
C SER A 135 2.42 -5.95 -3.36
N VAL A 136 2.30 -6.32 -2.07
CA VAL A 136 2.42 -5.40 -0.95
C VAL A 136 3.87 -4.93 -0.81
N TYR A 137 4.04 -3.62 -0.67
CA TYR A 137 5.33 -3.00 -0.40
C TYR A 137 5.31 -2.24 0.93
N CYS A 138 6.51 -1.93 1.40
CA CYS A 138 6.75 -1.18 2.62
C CYS A 138 6.92 0.31 2.28
N VAL A 139 6.20 1.16 3.00
CA VAL A 139 6.35 2.62 2.92
C VAL A 139 6.85 3.10 4.27
N SER A 140 8.00 3.77 4.28
CA SER A 140 8.55 4.38 5.49
C SER A 140 7.76 5.62 5.88
N LYS A 141 7.39 5.71 7.16
CA LYS A 141 6.81 6.92 7.76
C LYS A 141 7.82 7.62 8.64
N GLY A 142 7.86 8.96 8.55
CA GLY A 142 8.60 9.82 9.47
C GLY A 142 7.96 9.97 10.86
N LYS A 143 7.09 9.04 11.29
CA LYS A 143 6.38 9.10 12.57
C LYS A 143 7.07 8.20 13.61
N PHE A 144 7.21 8.70 14.84
CA PHE A 144 8.01 8.06 15.90
C PHE A 144 7.51 6.67 16.35
N ARG A 145 6.19 6.42 16.34
CA ARG A 145 5.59 5.16 16.83
C ARG A 145 5.52 4.03 15.79
N ASN A 146 5.14 4.34 14.55
CA ASN A 146 5.05 3.38 13.45
C ASN A 146 5.92 3.86 12.29
N SER A 147 7.13 3.32 12.19
CA SER A 147 8.10 3.72 11.16
C SER A 147 7.77 3.17 9.77
N TYR A 148 6.89 2.18 9.66
CA TYR A 148 6.57 1.51 8.41
C TYR A 148 5.09 1.15 8.31
N GLU A 149 4.54 1.31 7.11
CA GLU A 149 3.22 0.81 6.72
C GLU A 149 3.36 -0.18 5.58
N TYR A 150 2.53 -1.22 5.57
CA TYR A 150 2.59 -2.28 4.57
C TYR A 150 1.29 -2.35 3.80
N GLY A 151 1.35 -1.98 2.53
CA GLY A 151 0.18 -2.03 1.67
C GLY A 151 0.46 -1.47 0.30
N CYS A 152 -0.49 -0.66 -0.17
CA CYS A 152 -0.43 0.03 -1.44
C CYS A 152 -0.56 1.53 -1.20
N LYS A 153 0.27 2.32 -1.89
CA LYS A 153 0.13 3.77 -1.98
C LYS A 153 -1.05 4.08 -2.88
N VAL A 154 -1.84 5.05 -2.47
CA VAL A 154 -3.05 5.50 -3.16
C VAL A 154 -2.90 6.97 -3.44
N GLN A 155 -3.03 7.35 -4.70
CA GLN A 155 -3.12 8.74 -5.12
C GLN A 155 -4.54 9.23 -4.92
N PHE A 156 -4.66 10.43 -4.37
CA PHE A 156 -5.91 11.19 -4.32
C PHE A 156 -5.71 12.53 -5.01
N THR A 157 -6.71 12.93 -5.79
CA THR A 157 -6.82 14.28 -6.35
C THR A 157 -8.23 14.79 -6.09
N LEU A 158 -8.33 15.91 -5.36
CA LEU A 158 -9.59 16.50 -4.97
C LEU A 158 -9.70 17.96 -5.37
N THR A 159 -10.93 18.43 -5.53
CA THR A 159 -11.22 19.84 -5.77
C THR A 159 -10.78 20.70 -4.61
N HIS A 160 -10.03 21.76 -4.89
CA HIS A 160 -9.37 22.61 -3.89
C HIS A 160 -10.32 23.19 -2.84
N LYS A 161 -11.52 23.61 -3.27
CA LYS A 161 -12.49 24.27 -2.39
C LYS A 161 -13.44 23.28 -1.71
N LYS A 162 -13.97 22.31 -2.45
CA LYS A 162 -15.10 21.47 -2.01
C LYS A 162 -14.69 20.10 -1.47
N GLY A 163 -13.48 19.64 -1.74
CA GLY A 163 -13.03 18.34 -1.23
C GLY A 163 -13.56 17.14 -2.00
N LEU A 164 -14.30 17.35 -3.09
CA LEU A 164 -14.77 16.27 -3.96
C LEU A 164 -13.57 15.63 -4.63
N ILE A 165 -13.44 14.31 -4.51
CA ILE A 165 -12.36 13.55 -5.13
C ILE A 165 -12.72 13.34 -6.60
N VAL A 166 -11.84 13.79 -7.49
CA VAL A 166 -12.04 13.77 -8.95
C VAL A 166 -11.08 12.80 -9.65
N SER A 167 -10.13 12.23 -8.92
CA SER A 167 -9.24 11.19 -9.42
C SER A 167 -8.65 10.41 -8.25
N THR A 168 -8.46 9.11 -8.46
CA THR A 168 -7.87 8.22 -7.48
C THR A 168 -7.31 6.98 -8.15
N GLU A 169 -6.21 6.46 -7.61
CA GLU A 169 -5.56 5.27 -8.13
C GLU A 169 -4.75 4.56 -7.04
N ALA A 170 -4.84 3.23 -6.98
CA ALA A 170 -3.90 2.41 -6.21
C ALA A 170 -2.64 2.14 -7.05
N ILE A 171 -1.48 2.46 -6.50
CA ILE A 171 -0.21 2.52 -7.23
C ILE A 171 0.57 1.20 -7.06
N HIS A 172 0.77 0.49 -8.18
CA HIS A 172 1.60 -0.70 -8.25
C HIS A 172 2.55 -0.66 -9.47
N PRO A 173 3.84 -1.00 -9.32
CA PRO A 173 4.59 -1.19 -8.07
C PRO A 173 4.78 0.14 -7.32
N ASN A 174 5.50 0.14 -6.19
CA ASN A 174 5.80 1.38 -5.44
C ASN A 174 6.52 2.40 -6.33
N ALA A 175 5.79 3.42 -6.79
CA ALA A 175 6.34 4.52 -7.58
C ALA A 175 6.63 5.74 -6.68
N TYR A 176 7.60 6.56 -7.10
CA TYR A 176 7.83 7.87 -6.49
C TYR A 176 6.67 8.83 -6.80
N ASP A 177 6.28 9.65 -5.83
CA ASP A 177 5.06 10.48 -5.89
C ASP A 177 5.08 11.47 -7.07
N GLY A 178 6.25 11.98 -7.45
CA GLY A 178 6.39 12.84 -8.62
C GLY A 178 5.98 12.16 -9.95
N HIS A 179 6.06 10.83 -10.05
CA HIS A 179 5.64 10.09 -11.25
C HIS A 179 4.13 9.83 -11.32
N THR A 180 3.41 9.97 -10.20
CA THR A 180 1.95 9.68 -10.14
C THR A 180 1.11 10.92 -10.42
N LEU A 181 1.69 12.12 -10.29
CA LEU A 181 0.95 13.37 -10.43
C LEU A 181 0.36 13.54 -11.83
N GLN A 182 1.16 13.37 -12.89
CA GLN A 182 0.70 13.58 -14.27
C GLN A 182 -0.53 12.73 -14.60
N LYS A 183 -0.45 11.43 -14.30
CA LYS A 183 -1.54 10.49 -14.53
C LYS A 183 -2.79 10.87 -13.75
N SER A 184 -2.63 11.29 -12.49
CA SER A 184 -3.76 11.67 -11.66
C SER A 184 -4.45 12.96 -12.12
N LEU A 185 -3.68 13.92 -12.66
CA LEU A 185 -4.23 15.12 -13.28
C LEU A 185 -4.99 14.81 -14.56
N LEU A 186 -4.41 14.01 -15.47
CA LEU A 186 -5.10 13.59 -16.71
C LEU A 186 -6.40 12.84 -16.40
N GLN A 187 -6.38 11.94 -15.41
CA GLN A 187 -7.59 11.24 -14.97
C GLN A 187 -8.63 12.22 -14.40
N ALA A 188 -8.20 13.23 -13.64
CA ALA A 188 -9.10 14.26 -13.11
C ALA A 188 -9.77 15.06 -14.23
N GLU A 189 -9.01 15.43 -15.27
CA GLU A 189 -9.53 16.14 -16.45
C GLU A 189 -10.52 15.28 -17.22
N GLN A 190 -10.21 14.01 -17.44
CA GLN A 190 -11.08 13.07 -18.13
C GLN A 190 -12.41 12.85 -17.38
N LEU A 191 -12.36 12.63 -16.07
CA LEU A 191 -13.56 12.38 -15.25
C LEU A 191 -14.40 13.64 -15.04
N SER A 192 -13.77 14.81 -14.99
CA SER A 192 -14.46 16.09 -14.75
C SER A 192 -14.87 16.84 -16.01
N GLY A 193 -14.32 16.46 -17.17
CA GLY A 193 -14.47 17.18 -18.44
C GLY A 193 -13.90 18.61 -18.41
N THR A 194 -13.02 18.93 -17.46
CA THR A 194 -12.47 20.28 -17.25
C THR A 194 -10.96 20.20 -17.10
N LYS A 195 -10.23 21.01 -17.87
CA LYS A 195 -8.77 21.15 -17.73
C LYS A 195 -8.39 21.66 -16.34
N VAL A 196 -7.43 21.00 -15.70
CA VAL A 196 -6.84 21.47 -14.45
C VAL A 196 -5.86 22.59 -14.80
N LYS A 197 -5.97 23.74 -14.12
CA LYS A 197 -5.07 24.89 -14.31
C LYS A 197 -4.10 25.07 -13.14
N TYR A 198 -4.49 24.58 -11.96
CA TYR A 198 -3.72 24.74 -10.73
C TYR A 198 -3.75 23.47 -9.90
N ALA A 199 -2.58 22.94 -9.58
CA ALA A 199 -2.42 21.80 -8.69
C ALA A 199 -1.62 22.22 -7.44
N PHE A 200 -2.13 21.88 -6.26
CA PHE A 200 -1.47 22.14 -4.98
C PHE A 200 -1.01 20.82 -4.37
N VAL A 201 0.29 20.63 -4.21
CA VAL A 201 0.87 19.35 -3.83
C VAL A 201 1.95 19.49 -2.75
N ASP A 202 2.30 18.36 -2.15
CA ASP A 202 3.36 18.27 -1.16
C ASP A 202 4.75 18.30 -1.79
N LYS A 203 5.77 18.53 -0.95
CA LYS A 203 7.18 18.63 -1.40
C LYS A 203 7.67 17.38 -2.14
N ALA A 204 7.16 16.20 -1.77
CA ALA A 204 7.54 14.92 -2.34
C ALA A 204 7.21 14.81 -3.85
N TYR A 205 6.39 15.70 -4.39
CA TYR A 205 6.06 15.75 -5.81
C TYR A 205 7.07 16.53 -6.67
N ARG A 206 8.16 17.04 -6.06
CA ARG A 206 9.21 17.78 -6.77
C ARG A 206 10.11 16.84 -7.58
N GLY A 207 10.48 17.23 -8.80
CA GLY A 207 11.66 16.70 -9.49
C GLY A 207 11.45 15.90 -10.78
N HIS A 208 10.27 15.90 -11.42
CA HIS A 208 10.12 15.22 -12.71
C HIS A 208 9.51 16.14 -13.78
N ASN A 209 9.98 15.94 -15.01
CA ASN A 209 9.50 16.55 -16.25
C ASN A 209 8.03 16.21 -16.43
N ILE A 210 7.15 16.94 -15.76
CA ILE A 210 5.75 16.92 -16.12
C ILE A 210 5.62 17.95 -17.24
N PRO A 211 5.37 17.55 -18.50
CA PRO A 211 4.96 18.49 -19.54
C PRO A 211 3.52 18.89 -19.24
N VAL A 212 3.31 19.61 -18.14
CA VAL A 212 2.06 20.34 -17.90
C VAL A 212 2.21 21.66 -18.62
N ASN A 213 2.09 21.66 -19.95
CA ASN A 213 2.23 22.90 -20.71
C ASN A 213 1.15 23.95 -20.34
N GLU A 214 0.17 23.59 -19.48
CA GLU A 214 -0.95 24.47 -19.10
C GLU A 214 -1.33 24.51 -17.60
N CYS A 215 -0.75 23.70 -16.71
CA CYS A 215 -1.11 23.70 -15.28
C CYS A 215 0.03 24.07 -14.34
N ASN A 216 -0.26 25.06 -13.50
CA ASN A 216 0.63 25.62 -12.53
C ASN A 216 0.64 24.74 -11.27
N ILE A 217 1.79 24.12 -11.01
CA ILE A 217 2.00 23.30 -9.81
C ILE A 217 2.60 24.16 -8.70
N PHE A 218 1.91 24.20 -7.57
CA PHE A 218 2.39 24.88 -6.36
C PHE A 218 2.73 23.88 -5.27
N THR A 219 3.91 24.05 -4.68
CA THR A 219 4.39 23.22 -3.56
C THR A 219 4.44 24.05 -2.28
N SER A 220 4.61 23.37 -1.13
CA SER A 220 4.74 24.03 0.17
C SER A 220 5.91 25.02 0.30
N GLU A 221 6.94 24.87 -0.55
CA GLU A 221 8.16 25.71 -0.54
C GLU A 221 8.13 26.86 -1.54
N THR A 222 7.08 26.97 -2.36
CA THR A 222 6.93 28.14 -3.22
C THR A 222 6.84 29.36 -2.28
N LYS A 223 7.80 30.28 -2.37
CA LYS A 223 7.93 31.47 -1.51
C LYS A 223 8.07 32.78 -2.29
N ARG A 224 8.55 32.74 -3.54
CA ARG A 224 8.77 33.92 -4.39
C ARG A 224 7.56 34.17 -5.31
N GLY A 225 7.19 35.43 -5.53
CA GLY A 225 6.11 35.81 -6.45
C GLY A 225 4.70 35.43 -5.99
N ILE A 226 4.47 35.28 -4.67
CA ILE A 226 3.21 34.75 -4.14
C ILE A 226 2.32 35.88 -3.63
N THR A 227 1.13 35.99 -4.21
CA THR A 227 0.07 36.85 -3.68
C THR A 227 -0.53 36.27 -2.39
N PRO A 228 -1.07 37.09 -1.48
CA PRO A 228 -1.72 36.60 -0.25
C PRO A 228 -2.81 35.54 -0.51
N ALA A 229 -3.56 35.69 -1.60
CA ALA A 229 -4.57 34.72 -2.04
C ALA A 229 -3.95 33.37 -2.42
N LEU A 230 -2.84 33.38 -3.16
CA LEU A 230 -2.11 32.16 -3.53
C LEU A 230 -1.49 31.47 -2.31
N LYS A 231 -0.94 32.24 -1.36
CA LYS A 231 -0.43 31.70 -0.09
C LYS A 231 -1.52 30.96 0.69
N LYS A 232 -2.73 31.53 0.77
CA LYS A 232 -3.90 30.89 1.39
C LYS A 232 -4.31 29.63 0.64
N ALA A 233 -4.25 29.64 -0.70
CA ALA A 233 -4.54 28.48 -1.52
C ALA A 233 -3.54 27.34 -1.30
N ILE A 234 -2.24 27.63 -1.24
CA ILE A 234 -1.19 26.65 -0.91
C ILE A 234 -1.41 26.08 0.49
N LYS A 235 -1.70 26.92 1.49
CA LYS A 235 -1.98 26.44 2.87
C LYS A 235 -3.19 25.51 2.94
N ARG A 236 -4.19 25.71 2.07
CA ARG A 236 -5.39 24.85 2.01
C ARG A 236 -5.09 23.42 1.52
N ARG A 237 -3.91 23.14 0.96
CA ARG A 237 -3.53 21.76 0.56
C ARG A 237 -3.75 20.75 1.69
N SER A 238 -3.45 21.11 2.94
CA SER A 238 -3.65 20.25 4.12
C SER A 238 -5.11 19.89 4.39
N SER A 239 -6.08 20.47 3.69
CA SER A 239 -7.48 20.01 3.74
C SER A 239 -7.70 18.61 3.18
N ILE A 240 -6.74 18.07 2.42
CA ILE A 240 -6.78 16.66 1.97
C ILE A 240 -6.65 15.67 3.13
N GLU A 241 -5.93 16.04 4.20
CA GLU A 241 -5.69 15.16 5.34
C GLU A 241 -7.00 14.77 6.06
N PRO A 242 -7.92 15.70 6.40
CA PRO A 242 -9.25 15.33 6.90
C PRO A 242 -10.04 14.40 5.97
N HIS A 243 -10.00 14.61 4.65
CA HIS A 243 -10.72 13.76 3.70
C HIS A 243 -10.16 12.33 3.70
N ILE A 244 -8.83 12.19 3.69
CA ILE A 244 -8.17 10.89 3.83
C ILE A 244 -8.49 10.27 5.21
N GLY A 245 -8.52 11.08 6.27
CA GLY A 245 -8.90 10.66 7.61
C GLY A 245 -10.29 10.01 7.65
N HIS A 246 -11.30 10.70 7.09
CA HIS A 246 -12.66 10.17 6.96
C HIS A 246 -12.72 8.91 6.10
N MET A 247 -11.96 8.83 5.00
CA MET A 247 -11.89 7.59 4.22
C MET A 247 -11.28 6.42 5.01
N LYS A 248 -10.31 6.69 5.88
CA LYS A 248 -9.68 5.67 6.73
C LYS A 248 -10.58 5.21 7.87
N SER A 249 -11.30 6.11 8.53
CA SER A 249 -12.23 5.77 9.61
C SER A 249 -13.55 5.19 9.09
N ASP A 250 -14.14 5.83 8.09
CA ASP A 250 -15.54 5.60 7.68
C ASP A 250 -15.65 4.80 6.37
N GLY A 251 -14.56 4.69 5.61
CA GLY A 251 -14.54 4.14 4.25
C GLY A 251 -13.70 2.87 4.07
N LYS A 252 -13.22 2.25 5.16
CA LYS A 252 -12.33 1.08 5.13
C LYS A 252 -11.05 1.27 4.29
N LEU A 253 -10.57 2.51 4.14
CA LEU A 253 -9.27 2.79 3.51
C LEU A 253 -8.10 2.48 4.46
N SER A 254 -8.36 2.33 5.76
CA SER A 254 -7.32 2.01 6.75
C SER A 254 -6.67 0.66 6.46
N VAL A 255 -7.49 -0.38 6.20
CA VAL A 255 -7.03 -1.73 5.88
C VAL A 255 -7.87 -2.30 4.74
N ASN A 256 -7.23 -2.70 3.65
CA ASN A 256 -7.84 -3.42 2.54
C ASN A 256 -7.88 -4.93 2.79
N TYR A 257 -9.08 -5.50 2.66
CA TYR A 257 -9.34 -6.93 2.79
C TYR A 257 -9.48 -7.65 1.44
N LEU A 258 -9.63 -6.92 0.34
CA LEU A 258 -9.79 -7.49 -0.99
C LEU A 258 -8.48 -8.04 -1.54
N LYS A 259 -8.56 -9.06 -2.39
CA LYS A 259 -7.40 -9.86 -2.84
C LYS A 259 -6.64 -9.20 -4.00
N GLY A 260 -5.31 -9.13 -3.89
CA GLY A 260 -4.43 -8.73 -4.99
C GLY A 260 -4.63 -7.29 -5.48
N ILE A 261 -4.02 -6.97 -6.62
CA ILE A 261 -4.01 -5.63 -7.23
C ILE A 261 -5.42 -5.19 -7.65
N LEU A 262 -6.22 -6.10 -8.21
CA LEU A 262 -7.61 -5.81 -8.54
C LEU A 262 -8.39 -5.41 -7.29
N GLY A 263 -8.21 -6.14 -6.19
CA GLY A 263 -8.82 -5.80 -4.91
C GLY A 263 -8.33 -4.47 -4.33
N ASP A 264 -7.07 -4.10 -4.55
CA ASP A 264 -6.54 -2.78 -4.17
C ASP A 264 -7.25 -1.66 -4.93
N ASN A 265 -7.35 -1.80 -6.26
CA ASN A 265 -8.05 -0.82 -7.11
C ASN A 265 -9.53 -0.68 -6.73
N LEU A 266 -10.24 -1.81 -6.56
CA LEU A 266 -11.66 -1.81 -6.22
C LEU A 266 -11.93 -1.16 -4.86
N ASN A 267 -11.14 -1.48 -3.83
CA ASN A 267 -11.34 -0.92 -2.50
C ASN A 267 -11.22 0.60 -2.50
N VAL A 268 -10.20 1.12 -3.18
CA VAL A 268 -9.97 2.56 -3.32
C VAL A 268 -11.14 3.25 -4.02
N ILE A 269 -11.56 2.73 -5.17
CA ILE A 269 -12.66 3.31 -5.96
C ILE A 269 -13.95 3.35 -5.14
N LEU A 270 -14.32 2.23 -4.51
CA LEU A 270 -15.55 2.15 -3.71
C LEU A 270 -15.50 3.07 -2.50
N CYS A 271 -14.35 3.18 -1.84
CA CYS A 271 -14.13 4.10 -0.74
C CYS A 271 -14.35 5.56 -1.17
N VAL A 272 -13.77 5.94 -2.31
CA VAL A 272 -13.90 7.29 -2.88
C VAL A 272 -15.32 7.60 -3.31
N ILE A 273 -16.01 6.66 -3.96
CA ILE A 273 -17.43 6.81 -4.32
C ILE A 273 -18.26 7.05 -3.07
N SER A 274 -18.10 6.20 -2.04
CA SER A 274 -18.82 6.35 -0.77
C SER A 274 -18.55 7.71 -0.11
N HIS A 275 -17.29 8.14 -0.08
CA HIS A 275 -16.91 9.44 0.45
C HIS A 275 -17.54 10.61 -0.30
N ASN A 276 -17.47 10.60 -1.63
CA ASN A 276 -18.09 11.62 -2.46
C ASN A 276 -19.62 11.64 -2.29
N LEU A 277 -20.28 10.49 -2.22
CA LEU A 277 -21.71 10.40 -1.95
C LEU A 277 -22.07 11.00 -0.59
N ARG A 278 -21.26 10.77 0.46
CA ARG A 278 -21.44 11.43 1.77
C ARG A 278 -21.31 12.94 1.68
N LEU A 279 -20.37 13.46 0.90
CA LEU A 279 -20.23 14.92 0.69
C LEU A 279 -21.44 15.51 -0.04
N ILE A 280 -21.92 14.82 -1.08
CA ILE A 280 -23.06 15.26 -1.89
C ILE A 280 -24.34 15.24 -1.05
N THR A 281 -24.63 14.11 -0.39
CA THR A 281 -25.82 13.95 0.46
C THR A 281 -25.84 14.96 1.60
N ARG A 282 -24.71 15.18 2.30
CA ARG A 282 -24.59 16.24 3.30
C ARG A 282 -24.93 17.62 2.71
N LYS A 283 -24.53 17.89 1.47
CA LYS A 283 -24.82 19.19 0.84
C LYS A 283 -26.28 19.34 0.39
N LEU A 284 -26.92 18.26 -0.02
CA LEU A 284 -28.31 18.26 -0.47
C LEU A 284 -29.31 18.26 0.70
N PHE A 285 -29.03 17.50 1.76
CA PHE A 285 -30.01 17.19 2.80
C PHE A 285 -29.74 17.84 4.16
N LEU A 286 -28.52 18.32 4.45
CA LEU A 286 -28.28 19.11 5.67
C LEU A 286 -28.46 20.59 5.36
N THR A 287 -29.69 21.08 5.54
CA THR A 287 -30.01 22.51 5.59
C THR A 287 -29.52 23.14 6.92
N PRO A 288 -29.35 24.48 6.99
CA PRO A 288 -28.68 25.15 8.13
C PRO A 288 -29.32 24.89 9.51
N SER A 289 -30.60 24.52 9.56
CA SER A 289 -31.37 24.31 10.80
C SER A 289 -30.95 23.08 11.62
N GLN A 290 -30.19 22.15 11.06
CA GLN A 290 -29.72 20.94 11.76
C GLN A 290 -28.25 20.99 12.22
N SER A 291 -27.53 22.06 11.88
CA SER A 291 -26.10 22.20 12.21
C SER A 291 -25.78 22.28 13.71
N HIS A 292 -26.77 22.58 14.56
CA HIS A 292 -26.61 22.68 16.02
C HIS A 292 -26.89 21.38 16.79
N LYS A 293 -27.37 20.31 16.13
CA LYS A 293 -27.75 19.06 16.82
C LYS A 293 -26.81 17.88 16.63
N ILE A 294 -25.70 18.04 15.90
CA ILE A 294 -24.67 17.00 15.80
C ILE A 294 -23.45 17.43 16.64
N LYS A 295 -23.64 17.50 17.95
CA LYS A 295 -22.54 17.26 18.89
C LYS A 295 -22.35 15.75 18.94
N LEU A 296 -21.18 15.31 18.47
CA LEU A 296 -20.68 13.95 18.61
C LEU A 296 -20.84 13.47 20.05
N ILE A 297 -21.61 12.40 20.23
CA ILE A 297 -21.37 11.39 21.27
C ILE A 297 -20.58 10.28 20.59
#